data_AF-A0A2V7YE88-F1
#
_entry.id   AF-A0A2V7YE88-F1
#
_cell.length_a   1.000
_cell.length_b   1.000
_cell.length_c   1.000
_cell.angle_alpha   90.00
_cell.angle_beta   90.00
_cell.angle_gamma   90.00
#
_symmetry.space_group_name_H-M   'P 1'
#
loop_
_entity.id
_entity.type
_entity.pdbx_description
1 polymer ?
#
loop_
_entity_poly.entity_id
_entity_poly.type
_entity_poly.pdbx_seq_one_letter_code
_entity_poly.pdbx_strand_id
1 'polypeptide(L)' 'SVILTVRDNGPGVQAEAVGVGLTNTRARLEQLYGENASLTLMSAPGGGAIATIVIPIHA' A
#
# COMPACT_ATOMS: atom_id res chain seq x y z
N SER A 1 -12.88 9.16 4.61
CA SER A 1 -11.94 8.34 3.82
C SER A 1 -12.22 6.87 4.10
N VAL A 2 -11.82 5.97 3.20
CA VAL A 2 -11.77 4.52 3.42
C VAL A 2 -10.32 4.12 3.68
N ILE A 3 -10.12 3.21 4.62
CA ILE A 3 -8.82 2.59 4.91
C ILE A 3 -8.93 1.12 4.53
N LEU A 4 -8.06 0.66 3.61
CA LEU A 4 -7.94 -0.74 3.22
C LEU A 4 -6.57 -1.25 3.67
N THR A 5 -6.59 -2.33 4.46
CA THR A 5 -5.37 -3.00 4.90
C THR A 5 -5.34 -4.43 4.37
N VAL A 6 -4.23 -4.80 3.73
CA VAL A 6 -3.94 -6.16 3.28
C VAL A 6 -2.75 -6.68 4.08
N ARG A 7 -2.91 -7.84 4.71
CA ARG A 7 -1.86 -8.55 5.45
C ARG A 7 -1.59 -9.91 4.81
N ASP A 8 -0.32 -10.25 4.66
CA ASP A 8 0.12 -11.60 4.32
C ASP A 8 0.94 -12.22 5.47
N ASN A 9 1.34 -13.47 5.27
CA ASN A 9 2.16 -14.28 6.18
C ASN A 9 3.45 -14.76 5.50
N GLY A 10 3.92 -14.06 4.46
CA GLY A 10 5.13 -14.39 3.72
C GLY A 10 6.42 -13.99 4.45
N PRO A 11 7.57 -13.91 3.74
CA PRO A 11 8.86 -13.63 4.37
C PRO A 11 9.03 -12.19 4.89
N GLY A 12 8.10 -11.27 4.58
CA GLY A 12 8.17 -9.86 4.96
C GLY A 12 8.58 -8.92 3.82
N VAL A 13 8.72 -7.63 4.13
CA VAL A 13 9.11 -6.62 3.14
C VAL A 13 10.60 -6.74 2.87
N GLN A 14 10.96 -7.20 1.67
CA GLN A 14 12.33 -7.15 1.18
C GLN A 14 12.60 -5.80 0.54
N ALA A 15 13.83 -5.28 0.58
CA ALA A 15 14.15 -3.96 0.03
C ALA A 15 13.88 -3.86 -1.48
N GLU A 16 14.00 -4.99 -2.20
CA GLU A 16 13.66 -5.11 -3.63
C GLU A 16 12.15 -5.29 -3.88
N ALA A 17 11.33 -5.41 -2.82
CA ALA A 17 9.90 -5.69 -2.91
C ALA A 17 9.04 -4.48 -3.31
N VAL A 18 9.64 -3.32 -3.63
CA VAL A 18 8.94 -2.29 -4.43
C VAL A 18 8.87 -2.76 -5.87
N GLY A 19 8.15 -3.87 -6.07
CA GLY A 19 7.91 -4.45 -7.37
C GLY A 19 6.94 -3.60 -8.18
N VAL A 20 6.83 -3.92 -9.47
CA VAL A 20 5.98 -3.23 -10.45
C VAL A 20 4.54 -3.04 -9.95
N GLY A 21 4.01 -4.00 -9.16
CA GLY A 21 2.68 -3.90 -8.56
C GLY A 21 2.48 -2.67 -7.67
N LEU A 22 3.36 -2.46 -6.68
CA LEU A 22 3.24 -1.31 -5.76
C LEU A 22 3.53 0.01 -6.46
N THR A 23 4.46 0.02 -7.42
CA THR A 23 4.72 1.20 -8.26
C THR A 23 3.48 1.58 -9.07
N ASN A 24 2.81 0.60 -9.68
CA ASN A 24 1.57 0.81 -10.41
C ASN A 24 0.45 1.31 -9.48
N THR A 25 0.32 0.73 -8.29
CA THR A 25 -0.67 1.18 -7.31
C THR A 25 -0.42 2.61 -6.87
N ARG A 26 0.83 3.00 -6.56
CA ARG A 26 1.18 4.39 -6.21
C ARG A 26 0.85 5.35 -7.35
N ALA A 27 1.29 5.04 -8.57
CA ALA A 27 0.99 5.87 -9.74
C ALA A 27 -0.51 6.04 -9.98
N ARG A 28 -1.29 4.97 -9.78
CA ARG A 28 -2.75 5.02 -9.93
C ARG A 28 -3.42 5.87 -8.85
N LEU A 29 -2.96 5.76 -7.59
CA LEU A 29 -3.46 6.58 -6.49
C LEU A 29 -3.15 8.06 -6.73
N GLU A 30 -1.93 8.39 -7.17
CA GLU A 30 -1.53 9.75 -7.52
C GLU A 30 -2.40 10.32 -8.64
N GLN A 31 -2.62 9.57 -9.72
CA GLN A 31 -3.46 10.01 -10.84
C GLN A 31 -4.93 10.26 -10.47
N LEU A 32 -5.48 9.51 -9.51
CA LEU A 32 -6.89 9.61 -9.13
C LEU A 32 -7.15 10.61 -8.01
N TYR A 33 -6.23 10.70 -7.06
CA TYR A 33 -6.48 11.37 -5.78
C TYR A 33 -5.37 12.36 -5.41
N GLY A 34 -4.24 12.36 -6.13
CA GLY A 34 -3.05 13.13 -5.78
C GLY A 34 -2.65 12.90 -4.33
N GLU A 35 -2.35 14.00 -3.63
CA GLU A 35 -1.96 13.99 -2.22
C GLU A 35 -3.09 13.56 -1.24
N ASN A 36 -4.34 13.41 -1.71
CA ASN A 36 -5.46 12.99 -0.86
C ASN A 36 -5.51 11.46 -0.62
N ALA A 37 -4.68 10.68 -1.32
CA ALA A 37 -4.51 9.25 -1.06
C ALA A 37 -3.11 8.93 -0.57
N SER A 38 -2.96 7.82 0.16
CA SER A 38 -1.66 7.34 0.60
C SER A 38 -1.56 5.83 0.54
N LEU A 39 -0.34 5.34 0.34
CA LEU A 39 0.02 3.93 0.41
C LEU A 39 1.29 3.76 1.25
N THR A 40 1.17 2.95 2.31
CA THR A 40 2.27 2.55 3.17
C THR A 40 2.46 1.04 3.11
N LEU A 41 3.71 0.60 3.19
CA LEU A 41 4.08 -0.81 3.28
C LEU A 41 5.03 -0.99 4.45
N MET A 42 4.76 -1.98 5.30
CA MET A 42 5.62 -2.31 6.43
C MET A 42 5.67 -3.82 6.65
N SER A 43 6.73 -4.32 7.29
CA SER A 43 6.78 -5.70 7.76
C SER A 43 5.76 -5.91 8.87
N ALA A 44 5.03 -7.02 8.80
CA ALA A 44 4.05 -7.41 9.80
C ALA A 44 4.75 -8.03 11.03
N PRO A 45 4.27 -7.78 12.25
CA PRO A 45 4.71 -8.51 13.43
C PRO A 45 4.47 -10.01 13.27
N GLY A 46 5.53 -10.82 13.45
CA GLY A 46 5.48 -12.28 13.28
C GLY A 46 5.67 -12.78 11.84
N GLY A 47 6.09 -11.91 10.91
CA GLY A 47 6.33 -12.27 9.51
C GLY A 47 5.19 -11.83 8.59
N GLY A 48 5.53 -11.65 7.31
CA GLY A 48 4.67 -11.11 6.26
C GLY A 48 4.74 -9.58 6.13
N ALA A 49 3.93 -9.02 5.25
CA ALA A 49 3.80 -7.57 5.07
C ALA A 49 2.39 -7.07 5.40
N ILE A 50 2.30 -5.77 5.67
CA ILE A 50 1.06 -5.01 5.81
C ILE A 50 1.12 -3.86 4.82
N ALA A 51 0.23 -3.88 3.84
CA ALA A 51 -0.02 -2.75 2.95
C ALA A 51 -1.29 -2.02 3.42
N THR A 52 -1.19 -0.71 3.62
CA THR A 52 -2.33 0.13 4.00
C THR A 52 -2.51 1.22 2.97
N ILE A 53 -3.74 1.33 2.48
CA ILE A 53 -4.18 2.36 1.54
C ILE A 53 -5.23 3.24 2.23
N VAL A 54 -5.09 4.55 2.12
CA VAL A 54 -6.10 5.53 2.53
C VAL A 54 -6.57 6.28 1.29
N ILE A 55 -7.88 6.30 1.06
CA ILE A 55 -8.50 7.02 -0.07
C ILE A 55 -9.70 7.86 0.40
N PRO A 56 -10.01 9.00 -0.23
CA PRO A 56 -11.24 9.74 0.03
C PRO A 56 -12.47 8.96 -0.49
N ILE A 57 -13.63 9.13 0.15
CA ILE A 57 -14.86 8.41 -0.23
C ILE A 57 -15.55 9.11 -1.42
N HIS A 58 -15.28 10.41 -1.59
CA HIS A 58 -15.74 11.26 -2.68
C HIS A 58 -14.53 12.07 -3.17
N ALA A 59 -14.28 12.05 -4.48
CA ALA A 59 -13.21 12.78 -5.14
C ALA A 59 -13.70 14.14 -5.64
#